data_AF-A0A7K2Y3W8-F1
#
_entry.id   AF-A0A7K2Y3W8-F1
#
_cell.length_a   1.000
_cell.length_b   1.000
_cell.length_c   1.000
_cell.angle_alpha   90.00
_cell.angle_beta   90.00
_cell.angle_gamma   90.00
#
_symmetry.space_group_name_H-M   'P 1'
#
loop_
_entity.id
_entity.type
_entity.pdbx_description
1 polymer ?
#
loop_
_entity_poly.entity_id
_entity_poly.type
_entity_poly.pdbx_seq_one_letter_code
_entity_poly.pdbx_strand_id
1 'polypeptide(L)' 'MVGMTGRVTGTVGPGLVGEVIVRIRGGAEHFLAHPVHGTGRIPVGTVVTVVEYLPPRTVYVMAAYDN' A
#
# COMPACT_ATOMS: atom_id res chain seq x y z
N MET A 1 8.74 -6.79 -4.41
CA MET A 1 7.58 -6.15 -3.76
C MET A 1 7.98 -4.79 -3.23
N VAL A 2 8.95 -4.73 -2.32
CA VAL A 2 9.57 -3.45 -1.91
C VAL A 2 10.03 -2.65 -3.13
N GLY A 3 9.77 -1.35 -3.10
CA GLY A 3 10.03 -0.40 -4.19
C GLY A 3 8.99 -0.38 -5.30
N MET A 4 8.03 -1.32 -5.33
CA MET A 4 6.95 -1.30 -6.31
C MET A 4 5.90 -0.25 -5.94
N THR A 5 5.35 0.39 -6.96
CA THR A 5 4.22 1.31 -6.82
C THR A 5 2.89 0.55 -6.91
N GLY A 6 1.93 0.94 -6.10
CA GLY A 6 0.56 0.46 -6.13
C GLY A 6 -0.45 1.59 -6.07
N ARG A 7 -1.73 1.23 -6.11
CA ARG A 7 -2.84 2.16 -5.92
C ARG A 7 -3.73 1.68 -4.79
N VAL A 8 -4.11 2.58 -3.89
CA VAL A 8 -5.01 2.28 -2.79
C VAL A 8 -6.40 1.97 -3.34
N THR A 9 -6.93 0.79 -3.00
CA THR A 9 -8.28 0.33 -3.33
C THR A 9 -9.20 0.34 -2.11
N GLY A 10 -8.64 0.22 -0.91
CA GLY A 10 -9.32 0.44 0.37
C GLY A 10 -8.48 1.34 1.28
N THR A 11 -9.11 2.35 1.88
CA THR A 11 -8.42 3.37 2.70
C THR A 11 -7.42 2.74 3.68
N VAL A 12 -6.18 3.22 3.67
CA VAL A 12 -5.12 2.79 4.60
C VAL A 12 -5.03 3.82 5.72
N GLY A 13 -4.93 3.40 6.98
CA GLY A 13 -4.79 4.34 8.09
C GLY A 13 -4.54 3.69 9.44
N PRO A 14 -4.38 4.49 10.51
CA PRO A 14 -4.08 3.98 11.84
C PRO A 14 -5.23 3.10 12.35
N GLY A 15 -4.90 1.90 12.82
CA GLY A 15 -5.89 0.93 13.32
C GLY A 15 -6.82 0.35 12.23
N LEU A 16 -6.58 0.66 10.96
CA LEU A 16 -7.34 0.17 9.81
C LEU A 16 -6.41 -0.61 8.89
N VAL A 17 -6.80 -1.83 8.54
CA VAL A 17 -6.17 -2.55 7.44
C VAL A 17 -6.78 -2.03 6.14
N GLY A 18 -5.97 -1.36 5.34
CA GLY A 18 -6.38 -0.94 4.00
C GLY A 18 -6.03 -1.98 2.94
N GLU A 19 -6.21 -1.60 1.69
CA GLU A 19 -5.92 -2.45 0.56
C GLU A 19 -5.24 -1.66 -0.56
N VAL A 20 -4.26 -2.29 -1.20
CA VAL A 20 -3.62 -1.77 -2.40
C VAL A 20 -3.58 -2.83 -3.48
N ILE A 21 -3.68 -2.39 -4.74
CA ILE A 21 -3.36 -3.20 -5.89
C ILE A 21 -1.96 -2.85 -6.40
N VAL A 22 -1.10 -3.86 -6.57
CA VAL A 22 0.29 -3.71 -7.04
C VAL A 22 0.48 -4.47 -8.34
N ARG A 23 1.11 -3.84 -9.33
CA ARG A 23 1.46 -4.52 -10.59
C ARG A 23 2.72 -5.34 -10.39
N ILE A 24 2.63 -6.66 -10.59
CA ILE A 24 3.76 -7.58 -10.46
C ILE A 24 3.70 -8.66 -11.53
N ARG A 25 4.86 -9.05 -12.08
CA ARG A 25 5.02 -10.20 -13.00
C ARG A 25 4.00 -10.23 -14.15
N GLY A 26 3.71 -9.07 -14.74
CA GLY A 26 2.73 -8.94 -15.84
C GLY A 26 1.26 -8.95 -15.41
N GLY A 27 0.95 -9.20 -14.15
CA GLY A 27 -0.39 -9.14 -13.56
C GLY A 27 -0.57 -7.99 -12.58
N ALA A 28 -1.62 -8.10 -11.78
CA ALA A 28 -1.88 -7.25 -10.62
C ALA A 28 -2.36 -8.14 -9.48
N GLU A 29 -1.92 -7.82 -8.26
CA GLU A 29 -2.31 -8.57 -7.07
C GLU A 29 -2.71 -7.58 -5.96
N HIS A 30 -3.72 -7.98 -5.19
CA HIS A 30 -4.21 -7.23 -4.03
C HIS A 30 -3.42 -7.61 -2.77
N PHE A 31 -3.05 -6.60 -2.00
CA PHE A 31 -2.34 -6.74 -0.73
C PHE A 31 -3.05 -5.95 0.38
N LEU A 32 -3.05 -6.52 1.59
CA LEU A 32 -3.37 -5.81 2.82
C LEU A 32 -2.29 -4.76 3.07
N ALA A 33 -2.72 -3.54 3.39
CA ALA A 33 -1.82 -2.40 3.47
C ALA A 33 -1.92 -1.68 4.82
N HIS A 34 -0.76 -1.35 5.36
CA HIS A 34 -0.59 -0.53 6.56
C HIS A 34 0.25 0.71 6.25
N PRO A 35 0.02 1.85 6.92
CA PRO A 35 0.90 3.00 6.79
C PRO A 35 2.26 2.68 7.44
N VAL A 36 3.37 2.96 6.75
CA VAL A 36 4.73 2.62 7.24
C VAL A 36 5.06 3.29 8.58
N HIS A 37 4.57 4.50 8.81
CA HIS A 37 4.80 5.23 10.07
C HIS A 37 3.73 4.96 11.14
N GLY A 38 2.73 4.10 10.86
CA GLY A 38 1.58 3.85 11.75
C GLY A 38 0.62 5.04 11.89
N THR A 39 1.04 6.24 11.49
CA THR A 39 0.29 7.49 11.52
C THR A 39 -0.05 7.97 10.12
N GLY A 40 -1.22 8.61 9.95
CA GLY A 40 -1.64 9.18 8.67
C GLY A 40 -2.60 8.28 7.88
N ARG A 41 -3.54 8.91 7.18
CA ARG A 41 -4.57 8.25 6.38
C ARG A 41 -4.26 8.44 4.91
N ILE A 42 -4.30 7.36 4.14
CA ILE A 42 -4.08 7.34 2.70
C ILE A 42 -5.40 6.94 2.02
N PRO A 43 -6.11 7.88 1.37
CA PRO A 43 -7.42 7.62 0.78
C PRO A 43 -7.32 6.74 -0.47
N VAL A 44 -8.46 6.15 -0.85
CA VAL A 44 -8.61 5.39 -2.10
C VAL A 44 -8.17 6.23 -3.31
N GLY A 45 -7.49 5.59 -4.26
CA GLY A 45 -6.97 6.22 -5.47
C GLY A 45 -5.56 6.80 -5.31
N THR A 46 -5.06 6.95 -4.09
CA THR A 46 -3.69 7.42 -3.85
C THR A 46 -2.68 6.44 -4.40
N VAL A 47 -1.64 6.97 -5.04
CA VAL A 47 -0.48 6.19 -5.49
C VAL A 47 0.46 6.01 -4.31
N VAL A 48 0.89 4.77 -4.06
CA VAL A 48 1.73 4.44 -2.92
C VAL A 48 2.95 3.62 -3.32
N THR A 49 4.00 3.72 -2.53
CA THR A 49 5.20 2.88 -2.67
C THR A 49 5.22 1.83 -1.56
N VAL A 50 5.48 0.58 -1.93
CA VAL A 50 5.71 -0.51 -0.97
C VAL A 50 7.08 -0.34 -0.34
N VAL A 51 7.11 -0.11 0.97
CA VAL A 51 8.35 0.06 1.75
C VAL A 51 8.78 -1.25 2.38
N GLU A 52 7.81 -2.05 2.84
CA GLU A 52 8.05 -3.37 3.42
C GLU A 52 7.04 -4.38 2.89
N TYR A 53 7.48 -5.63 2.77
CA TYR A 53 6.62 -6.74 2.38
C TYR A 53 6.74 -7.87 3.39
N LEU A 54 5.62 -8.21 4.01
CA LEU A 54 5.45 -9.33 4.93
C LEU A 54 4.63 -10.40 4.22
N PRO A 55 5.26 -11.52 3.81
CA PRO A 55 4.57 -12.58 3.13
C PRO A 55 3.38 -13.13 3.94
N PRO A 56 2.29 -13.56 3.28
CA PRO A 56 2.12 -13.64 1.82
C PRO A 56 1.44 -12.43 1.18
N ARG A 57 0.72 -11.59 1.94
CA ARG A 57 -0.17 -10.57 1.37
C ARG A 57 -0.18 -9.24 2.13
N THR A 58 0.80 -8.99 3.00
CA THR A 58 0.85 -7.75 3.78
C THR A 58 1.98 -6.85 3.29
N VAL A 59 1.68 -5.57 3.12
CA VAL A 59 2.66 -4.55 2.76
C VAL A 59 2.54 -3.34 3.69
N TYR A 60 3.68 -2.72 3.97
CA TYR A 60 3.70 -1.38 4.53
C TYR A 60 3.98 -0.40 3.42
N VAL A 61 3.21 0.68 3.40
CA VAL A 61 3.19 1.63 2.29
C VAL A 61 3.28 3.07 2.79
N MET A 62 3.77 3.94 1.91
CA MET A 62 3.69 5.39 2.05
C MET A 62 3.12 5.99 0.77
N ALA A 63 2.54 7.20 0.86
CA ALA A 63 2.16 7.95 -0.33
C ALA A 63 3.40 8.14 -1.23
N ALA A 64 3.26 7.90 -2.52
CA ALA A 64 4.37 8.01 -3.47
C ALA A 64 4.77 9.47 -3.74
N TYR A 65 3.86 10.40 -3.48
CA TYR A 65 4.04 11.82 -3.68
C TYR A 65 3.55 12.55 -2.42
N ASP A 66 4.29 13.57 -2.00
CA ASP A 66 3.77 14.53 -1.03
C ASP A 66 2.59 15.27 -1.67
N ASN A 67 1.50 15.41 -0.91
CA ASN A 67 0.34 16.21 -1.31
C ASN A 67 0.37 17.57 -0.62
#